data_AF-A0A942NEX7-F1
#
_entry.id   AF-A0A942NEX7-F1
#
_cell.length_a   1.000
_cell.length_b   1.000
_cell.length_c   1.000
_cell.angle_alpha   90.00
_cell.angle_beta   90.00
_cell.angle_gamma   90.00
#
_symmetry.space_group_name_H-M   'P 1'
#
loop_
_entity.id
_entity.type
_entity.pdbx_description
1 polymer ?
#
loop_
_entity_poly.entity_id
_entity_poly.type
_entity_poly.pdbx_seq_one_letter_code
_entity_poly.pdbx_strand_id
1 'polypeptide(L)'
;MSFKKFFIAFVLFFAMFGLSASAFAKESHKSVPEVLKEVDAKIQVVLDAIPAGDPQQIASLIKDVAENASELSANYKFEFERDKVVLKMKKARELAKKSDFAGAEKEIKDAREGFANLKKYM
;
A
#
# COMPACT_ATOMS: atom_id res chain seq x y z
N MET A 1 -31.90 -4.26 -13.96
CA MET A 1 -31.14 -3.35 -14.83
C MET A 1 -29.65 -3.52 -14.57
N SER A 2 -28.93 -4.00 -15.59
CA SER A 2 -27.48 -3.91 -15.87
C SER A 2 -26.44 -3.94 -14.73
N PHE A 3 -26.06 -5.15 -14.29
CA PHE A 3 -24.75 -5.43 -13.67
C PHE A 3 -23.56 -5.17 -14.62
N LYS A 4 -23.81 -5.02 -15.93
CA LYS A 4 -22.77 -4.69 -16.91
C LYS A 4 -22.27 -3.24 -16.81
N LYS A 5 -23.02 -2.33 -16.16
CA LYS A 5 -22.65 -0.91 -16.07
C LYS A 5 -21.65 -0.60 -14.95
N PHE A 6 -21.55 -1.44 -13.92
CA PHE A 6 -20.57 -1.26 -12.84
C PHE A 6 -19.14 -1.64 -13.25
N PHE A 7 -19.00 -2.64 -14.13
CA PHE A 7 -17.68 -3.08 -14.61
C PHE A 7 -17.00 -2.02 -15.51
N ILE A 8 -17.79 -1.29 -16.30
CA ILE A 8 -17.28 -0.31 -17.27
C ILE A 8 -16.75 0.96 -16.55
N ALA A 9 -17.35 1.34 -15.42
CA ALA A 9 -16.86 2.47 -14.64
C ALA A 9 -15.52 2.19 -13.95
N PHE A 10 -15.26 0.95 -13.55
CA PHE A 10 -14.02 0.56 -12.87
C PHE A 10 -12.81 0.50 -13.82
N VAL A 11 -13.03 0.09 -15.08
CA VAL A 11 -11.99 0.11 -16.14
C VAL A 11 -11.62 1.54 -16.54
N LEU A 12 -12.59 2.47 -16.55
CA LEU A 12 -12.33 3.88 -16.84
C LEU A 12 -11.52 4.59 -15.74
N PHE A 13 -11.70 4.19 -14.48
CA PHE A 13 -10.89 4.73 -13.37
C PHE A 13 -9.43 4.29 -13.46
N PHE A 14 -9.16 3.04 -13.88
CA PHE A 14 -7.80 2.55 -14.13
C PHE A 14 -7.16 3.15 -15.38
N ALA A 15 -7.94 3.50 -16.40
CA ALA A 15 -7.42 4.13 -17.63
C ALA A 15 -6.89 5.56 -17.38
N MET A 16 -7.42 6.30 -16.40
CA MET A 16 -6.89 7.63 -16.05
C MET A 16 -5.62 7.59 -15.19
N PHE A 17 -5.33 6.47 -14.51
CA PHE A 17 -4.04 6.29 -13.80
C PHE A 17 -2.94 5.67 -14.69
N GLY A 18 -3.27 5.24 -15.90
CA GLY A 18 -2.34 4.57 -16.83
C GLY A 18 -1.53 5.49 -17.75
N LEU A 19 -1.73 6.81 -17.69
CA LEU A 19 -1.05 7.79 -18.56
C LEU A 19 -0.52 8.98 -17.75
N SER A 20 0.59 8.80 -17.04
CA SER A 20 1.46 9.91 -16.64
C SER A 20 2.93 9.50 -16.45
N ALA A 21 3.41 8.53 -17.25
CA ALA A 21 4.82 8.13 -17.26
C ALA A 21 5.74 9.04 -18.08
N SER A 22 5.26 10.15 -18.67
CA SER A 22 6.05 11.00 -19.57
C SER A 22 6.05 12.50 -19.21
N ALA A 23 5.92 12.84 -17.93
CA ALA A 23 6.09 14.22 -17.46
C ALA A 23 6.69 14.36 -16.05
N PHE A 24 7.56 13.43 -15.61
CA PHE A 24 8.29 13.59 -14.34
C PHE A 24 9.70 14.17 -14.55
N ALA A 25 9.76 15.33 -15.22
CA ALA A 25 10.93 16.18 -15.25
C ALA A 25 10.80 17.27 -14.16
N LYS A 26 10.80 16.83 -12.89
CA LYS A 26 11.21 17.58 -11.68
C LYS A 26 11.02 16.62 -10.51
N GLU A 27 12.00 15.76 -10.28
CA GLU A 27 12.05 14.88 -9.13
C GLU A 27 12.31 15.75 -7.89
N SER A 28 11.27 16.42 -7.37
CA SER A 28 11.29 16.83 -5.98
C SER A 28 11.16 15.54 -5.20
N HIS A 29 12.26 15.02 -4.66
CA HIS A 29 12.22 13.95 -3.68
C HIS A 29 11.15 14.30 -2.64
N LYS A 30 10.02 13.57 -2.64
CA LYS A 30 8.99 13.75 -1.62
C LYS A 30 9.66 13.52 -0.29
N SER A 31 9.35 14.36 0.67
CA SER A 31 9.89 14.19 2.01
C SER A 31 9.35 12.88 2.62
N VAL A 32 10.15 12.23 3.47
CA VAL A 32 9.72 11.00 4.18
C VAL A 32 8.35 11.16 4.86
N PRO A 33 7.99 12.29 5.50
CA PRO A 33 6.66 12.46 6.08
C PRO A 33 5.52 12.50 5.05
N GLU A 34 5.75 13.02 3.85
CA GLU A 34 4.76 13.02 2.76
C GLU A 34 4.52 11.60 2.25
N VAL A 35 5.60 10.84 2.02
CA VAL A 35 5.49 9.45 1.57
C VAL A 35 4.84 8.58 2.66
N LEU A 36 5.12 8.81 3.95
CA LEU A 36 4.44 8.12 5.04
C LEU A 36 2.92 8.38 5.06
N LYS A 37 2.47 9.59 4.71
CA LYS A 37 1.03 9.89 4.56
C LYS A 37 0.42 9.13 3.37
N GLU A 38 1.15 9.04 2.26
CA GLU A 38 0.70 8.26 1.09
C GLU A 38 0.62 6.76 1.40
N VAL A 39 1.61 6.23 2.12
CA VAL A 39 1.60 4.85 2.62
C VAL A 39 0.40 4.61 3.52
N ASP A 40 0.10 5.50 4.46
CA ASP A 40 -1.08 5.38 5.35
C ASP A 40 -2.40 5.39 4.56
N ALA A 41 -2.52 6.28 3.58
CA ALA A 41 -3.70 6.36 2.72
C ALA A 41 -3.88 5.07 1.90
N LYS A 42 -2.81 4.52 1.32
CA LYS A 42 -2.87 3.25 0.59
C LYS A 42 -3.20 2.06 1.52
N ILE A 43 -2.69 2.06 2.76
CA ILE A 43 -3.06 1.06 3.76
C ILE A 43 -4.56 1.11 4.06
N GLN A 44 -5.13 2.32 4.22
CA GLN A 44 -6.57 2.46 4.42
C GLN A 44 -7.37 1.87 3.25
N VAL A 45 -6.95 2.13 2.00
CA VAL A 45 -7.58 1.53 0.80
C VAL A 45 -7.55 0.00 0.84
N VAL A 46 -6.43 -0.61 1.27
CA VAL A 46 -6.35 -2.07 1.44
C VAL A 46 -7.35 -2.55 2.50
N LEU A 47 -7.39 -1.90 3.66
CA LEU A 47 -8.30 -2.27 4.76
C LEU A 47 -9.76 -2.16 4.34
N ASP A 48 -10.12 -1.16 3.56
CA ASP A 48 -11.48 -0.96 3.05
C ASP A 48 -11.84 -1.99 1.95
N ALA A 49 -10.85 -2.55 1.25
CA ALA A 49 -11.05 -3.57 0.22
C ALA A 49 -11.19 -5.00 0.79
N ILE A 50 -10.68 -5.26 2.00
CA ILE A 50 -10.72 -6.59 2.64
C ILE A 50 -12.14 -7.18 2.72
N PRO A 51 -13.19 -6.45 3.16
CA PRO A 51 -14.54 -6.99 3.28
C PRO A 51 -15.18 -7.44 1.96
N ALA A 52 -14.74 -6.88 0.83
CA ALA A 52 -15.26 -7.21 -0.50
C ALA A 52 -14.42 -8.28 -1.23
N GLY A 53 -13.42 -8.85 -0.54
CA GLY A 53 -12.12 -9.22 -1.11
C GLY A 53 -12.04 -10.34 -2.15
N ASP A 54 -11.53 -9.98 -3.33
CA ASP A 54 -10.80 -10.89 -4.22
C ASP A 54 -9.33 -11.04 -3.73
N PRO A 55 -8.84 -12.27 -3.51
CA PRO A 55 -7.49 -12.52 -3.00
C PRO A 55 -6.36 -11.88 -3.82
N GLN A 56 -6.47 -11.90 -5.15
CA GLN A 56 -5.45 -11.37 -6.06
C GLN A 56 -5.43 -9.84 -6.03
N GLN A 57 -6.60 -9.21 -6.02
CA GLN A 57 -6.72 -7.76 -5.93
C GLN A 57 -6.12 -7.24 -4.62
N ILE A 58 -6.48 -7.84 -3.48
CA ILE A 58 -5.94 -7.45 -2.17
C ILE A 58 -4.42 -7.65 -2.13
N ALA A 59 -3.94 -8.79 -2.62
CA ALA A 59 -2.50 -9.06 -2.66
C ALA A 59 -1.72 -8.10 -3.58
N SER A 60 -2.36 -7.55 -4.61
CA SER A 60 -1.78 -6.50 -5.46
C SER A 60 -1.69 -5.18 -4.71
N LEU A 61 -2.78 -4.74 -4.07
CA LEU A 61 -2.78 -3.48 -3.31
C LEU A 61 -1.75 -3.51 -2.16
N ILE A 62 -1.63 -4.62 -1.44
CA ILE A 62 -0.62 -4.80 -0.39
C ILE A 62 0.80 -4.70 -0.97
N LYS A 63 1.03 -5.27 -2.16
CA LYS A 63 2.33 -5.20 -2.83
C LYS A 63 2.71 -3.75 -3.12
N ASP A 64 1.77 -2.97 -3.65
CA ASP A 64 2.01 -1.57 -4.02
C ASP A 64 2.34 -0.71 -2.79
N VAL A 65 1.73 -0.99 -1.63
CA VAL A 65 2.11 -0.36 -0.36
C VAL A 65 3.54 -0.73 0.03
N ALA A 66 3.89 -2.02 -0.04
CA ALA A 66 5.21 -2.50 0.38
C ALA A 66 6.33 -1.93 -0.50
N GLU A 67 6.12 -1.83 -1.81
CA GLU A 67 7.07 -1.25 -2.75
C GLU A 67 7.26 0.25 -2.47
N ASN A 68 6.16 1.01 -2.36
CA ASN A 68 6.22 2.44 -2.05
C ASN A 68 6.91 2.73 -0.72
N ALA A 69 6.64 1.93 0.31
CA ALA A 69 7.26 2.11 1.62
C ALA A 69 8.74 1.68 1.65
N SER A 70 9.18 0.83 0.72
CA SER A 70 10.59 0.41 0.63
C SER A 70 11.50 1.51 0.08
N GLU A 71 10.94 2.51 -0.61
CA GLU A 71 11.67 3.67 -1.14
C GLU A 71 11.99 4.72 -0.07
N LEU A 72 11.36 4.65 1.11
CA LEU A 72 11.60 5.57 2.23
C LEU A 72 13.02 5.42 2.78
N SER A 73 13.88 6.43 2.68
CA SER A 73 15.24 6.41 3.26
C SER A 73 15.49 7.64 4.13
N ALA A 74 16.26 7.47 5.21
CA ALA A 74 16.65 8.57 6.10
C ALA A 74 17.99 8.29 6.79
N ASN A 75 18.02 7.34 7.74
CA ASN A 75 19.24 6.90 8.43
C ASN A 75 19.15 5.40 8.73
N TYR A 76 20.27 4.78 9.13
CA TYR A 76 20.35 3.35 9.39
C TYR A 76 19.26 2.82 10.34
N LYS A 77 18.98 3.55 11.43
CA LYS A 77 17.99 3.11 12.42
C LYS A 77 16.57 3.18 11.84
N PHE A 78 16.25 4.25 11.11
CA PHE A 78 14.99 4.37 10.38
C PHE A 78 14.81 3.22 9.38
N GLU A 79 15.81 2.95 8.56
CA GLU A 79 15.74 1.93 7.51
C GLU A 79 15.59 0.52 8.09
N PHE A 80 16.33 0.23 9.17
CA PHE A 80 16.20 -1.03 9.89
C PHE A 80 14.79 -1.25 10.46
N GLU A 81 14.18 -0.21 11.04
CA GLU A 81 12.81 -0.32 11.56
C GLU A 81 11.78 -0.36 10.42
N ARG A 82 11.97 0.41 9.33
CA ARG A 82 11.16 0.34 8.12
C ARG A 82 11.12 -1.07 7.56
N ASP A 83 12.26 -1.74 7.45
CA ASP A 83 12.33 -3.09 6.88
C ASP A 83 11.51 -4.10 7.69
N LYS A 84 11.54 -3.99 9.04
CA LYS A 84 10.68 -4.82 9.92
C LYS A 84 9.19 -4.57 9.71
N VAL A 85 8.80 -3.35 9.36
CA VAL A 85 7.41 -2.99 9.08
C VAL A 85 7.01 -3.51 7.69
N VAL A 86 7.87 -3.33 6.68
CA VAL A 86 7.67 -3.87 5.32
C VAL A 86 7.55 -5.39 5.33
N LEU A 87 8.28 -6.10 6.19
CA LEU A 87 8.12 -7.55 6.37
C LEU A 87 6.70 -7.95 6.79
N LYS A 88 6.01 -7.14 7.61
CA LYS A 88 4.60 -7.39 7.97
C LYS A 88 3.68 -7.23 6.75
N MET A 89 3.91 -6.21 5.92
CA MET A 89 3.17 -6.07 4.65
C MET A 89 3.39 -7.27 3.73
N LYS A 90 4.63 -7.77 3.61
CA LYS A 90 4.93 -8.98 2.83
C LYS A 90 4.20 -10.20 3.40
N LYS A 91 4.15 -10.35 4.73
CA LYS A 91 3.39 -11.43 5.37
C LYS A 91 1.89 -11.30 5.13
N ALA A 92 1.33 -10.09 5.28
CA ALA A 92 -0.07 -9.81 4.97
C ALA A 92 -0.42 -10.18 3.53
N ARG A 93 0.47 -9.91 2.57
CA ARG A 93 0.30 -10.29 1.17
C ARG A 93 0.18 -11.80 1.01
N GLU A 94 1.05 -12.57 1.66
CA GLU A 94 1.01 -14.04 1.60
C GLU A 94 -0.25 -14.61 2.26
N LEU A 95 -0.76 -13.98 3.32
CA LEU A 95 -2.03 -14.34 3.95
C LEU A 95 -3.22 -14.02 3.02
N ALA A 96 -3.22 -12.83 2.40
CA ALA A 96 -4.24 -12.43 1.44
C ALA A 96 -4.30 -13.37 0.22
N LYS A 97 -3.15 -13.79 -0.34
CA LYS A 97 -3.10 -14.79 -1.42
C LYS A 97 -3.71 -16.14 -1.04
N LYS A 98 -3.73 -16.47 0.25
CA LYS A 98 -4.33 -17.69 0.81
C LYS A 98 -5.78 -17.47 1.26
N SER A 99 -6.34 -16.30 0.95
CA SER A 99 -7.67 -15.87 1.42
C SER A 99 -7.81 -15.78 2.94
N ASP A 100 -6.68 -15.76 3.68
CA ASP A 100 -6.68 -15.49 5.12
C ASP A 100 -6.73 -13.98 5.35
N PHE A 101 -7.93 -13.43 5.17
CA PHE A 101 -8.15 -11.99 5.27
C PHE A 101 -8.11 -11.47 6.70
N ALA A 102 -8.50 -12.28 7.69
CA ALA A 102 -8.39 -11.90 9.10
C ALA A 102 -6.92 -11.79 9.53
N GLY A 103 -6.09 -12.77 9.12
CA GLY A 103 -4.65 -12.72 9.34
C GLY A 103 -4.00 -11.56 8.60
N ALA A 104 -4.37 -11.33 7.34
CA ALA A 104 -3.87 -10.20 6.56
C ALA A 104 -4.23 -8.85 7.21
N GLU A 105 -5.48 -8.66 7.62
CA GLU A 105 -5.96 -7.43 8.26
C GLU A 105 -5.17 -7.11 9.53
N LYS A 106 -4.91 -8.12 10.37
CA LYS A 106 -4.10 -7.95 11.58
C LYS A 106 -2.69 -7.46 11.24
N GLU A 107 -2.00 -8.13 10.32
CA GLU A 107 -0.64 -7.75 9.92
C GLU A 107 -0.59 -6.35 9.28
N ILE A 108 -1.63 -5.96 8.53
CA ILE A 108 -1.76 -4.61 7.94
C ILE A 108 -1.93 -3.55 9.03
N LYS A 109 -2.76 -3.79 10.05
CA LYS A 109 -2.93 -2.87 11.19
C LYS A 109 -1.63 -2.72 11.97
N ASP A 110 -0.96 -3.83 12.27
CA ASP A 110 0.34 -3.83 12.94
C ASP A 110 1.41 -3.08 12.11
N ALA A 111 1.36 -3.23 10.78
CA ALA A 111 2.24 -2.49 9.88
C ALA A 111 1.94 -0.98 9.87
N ARG A 112 0.66 -0.60 9.86
CA ARG A 112 0.21 0.81 9.90
C ARG A 112 0.76 1.52 11.13
N GLU A 113 0.63 0.90 12.30
CA GLU A 113 1.20 1.42 13.55
C GLU A 113 2.73 1.48 13.48
N GLY A 114 3.36 0.46 12.87
CA GLY A 114 4.80 0.45 12.60
C GLY A 114 5.26 1.65 11.78
N PHE A 115 4.60 1.95 10.66
CA PHE A 115 4.92 3.11 9.81
C PHE A 115 4.72 4.43 10.56
N ALA A 116 3.63 4.57 11.31
CA ALA A 116 3.38 5.75 12.13
C ALA A 116 4.46 5.98 13.20
N ASN A 117 5.11 4.91 13.67
CA ASN A 117 6.20 4.96 14.64
C ASN A 117 7.58 5.27 14.01
N LEU A 118 7.74 5.17 12.68
CA LEU A 118 9.02 5.45 12.03
C LEU A 118 9.50 6.89 12.22
N LYS A 119 8.57 7.84 12.40
CA LYS A 119 8.87 9.24 12.72
C LYS A 119 9.74 9.43 13.98
N LYS A 120 9.83 8.43 14.86
CA LYS A 120 10.68 8.45 16.06
C LYS A 120 12.17 8.24 15.74
N TYR A 121 12.47 7.72 14.55
CA TYR A 121 13.82 7.39 14.11
C TYR A 121 14.29 8.31 12.98
N MET A 122 13.52 9.33 12.64
CA MET A 122 13.87 10.34 11.63
C MET A 122 14.77 11.41 12.21
#